data_AF-A0A7G9R484-F1
#
_entry.id   AF-A0A7G9R484-F1
#
_cell.length_a   1.000
_cell.length_b   1.000
_cell.length_c   1.000
_cell.angle_alpha   90.00
_cell.angle_beta   90.00
_cell.angle_gamma   90.00
#
_symmetry.space_group_name_H-M   'P 1'
#
loop_
_entity.id
_entity.type
_entity.pdbx_description
1 polymer ?
#
loop_
_entity_poly.entity_id
_entity_poly.type
_entity_poly.pdbx_seq_one_letter_code
_entity_poly.pdbx_strand_id
1 'polypeptide(L)'
;MTTLGPRLARAIAAKDPAAVRALVTPDVDFRGLTPGRAWAGSSADELVDVLFGSWFEDADEVLALLDVTTGAPVEDTERVSYRLALHNGDGDHTAEQQVYYRTDGDRIVHLRVLCSGFRPARHTA
;
A
#
# COMPACT_ATOMS: atom_id res chain seq x y z
N MET A 1 -6.76 -16.32 -9.48
CA MET A 1 -5.95 -15.51 -8.55
C MET A 1 -5.60 -14.22 -9.27
N THR A 2 -6.13 -13.10 -8.80
CA THR A 2 -5.81 -11.78 -9.40
C THR A 2 -4.36 -11.40 -9.09
N THR A 3 -3.67 -10.76 -10.04
CA THR A 3 -2.28 -10.29 -9.85
C THR A 3 -2.20 -8.85 -9.36
N LEU A 4 -3.35 -8.18 -9.18
CA LEU A 4 -3.44 -6.75 -8.89
C LEU A 4 -2.88 -6.42 -7.51
N GLY A 5 -3.15 -7.22 -6.48
CA GLY A 5 -2.58 -7.02 -5.15
C GLY A 5 -1.04 -6.99 -5.15
N PRO A 6 -0.35 -8.03 -5.65
CA PRO A 6 1.10 -8.01 -5.78
C PRO A 6 1.65 -6.91 -6.69
N ARG A 7 0.90 -6.47 -7.72
CA ARG A 7 1.29 -5.33 -8.55
C ARG A 7 1.18 -4.00 -7.80
N LEU A 8 0.13 -3.84 -7.00
CA LEU A 8 -0.06 -2.67 -6.14
C LEU A 8 1.06 -2.58 -5.09
N ALA A 9 1.40 -3.69 -4.43
CA ALA A 9 2.51 -3.75 -3.48
C ALA A 9 3.84 -3.27 -4.11
N ARG A 10 4.12 -3.70 -5.36
CA ARG A 10 5.32 -3.26 -6.10
C ARG A 10 5.26 -1.79 -6.49
N ALA A 11 4.12 -1.30 -6.96
CA ALA A 11 3.94 0.11 -7.33
C ALA A 11 4.14 1.04 -6.12
N ILE A 12 3.60 0.65 -4.96
CA ILE A 12 3.78 1.40 -3.71
C ILE A 12 5.24 1.33 -3.26
N ALA A 13 5.87 0.14 -3.28
CA ALA A 13 7.26 -0.01 -2.91
C ALA A 13 8.21 0.81 -3.80
N ALA A 14 7.88 0.96 -5.08
CA ALA A 14 8.64 1.76 -6.04
C ALA A 14 8.33 3.27 -5.96
N LYS A 15 7.40 3.69 -5.08
CA LYS A 15 6.83 5.05 -5.07
C LYS A 15 6.40 5.52 -6.48
N ASP A 16 5.75 4.64 -7.24
CA ASP A 16 5.36 4.90 -8.63
C ASP A 16 3.88 5.33 -8.73
N PRO A 17 3.59 6.63 -8.79
CA PRO A 17 2.22 7.13 -8.84
C PRO A 17 1.51 6.81 -10.16
N ALA A 18 2.25 6.63 -11.26
CA ALA A 18 1.65 6.26 -12.55
C ALA A 18 1.21 4.80 -12.54
N ALA A 19 2.03 3.90 -11.97
CA ALA A 19 1.68 2.50 -11.81
C ALA A 19 0.50 2.31 -10.86
N VAL A 20 0.42 3.08 -9.76
CA VAL A 20 -0.76 3.03 -8.87
C VAL A 20 -2.04 3.44 -9.63
N ARG A 21 -2.02 4.57 -10.35
CA ARG A 21 -3.18 5.00 -11.16
C ARG A 21 -3.62 3.98 -12.20
N ALA A 22 -2.66 3.27 -12.81
CA ALA A 22 -2.97 2.25 -13.80
C ALA A 22 -3.69 1.02 -13.21
N LEU A 23 -3.57 0.78 -11.90
CA LEU A 23 -4.15 -0.38 -11.21
C LEU A 23 -5.54 -0.14 -10.64
N VAL A 24 -5.96 1.12 -10.49
CA VAL A 24 -7.24 1.51 -9.88
C VAL A 24 -8.18 2.09 -10.94
N THR A 25 -9.48 2.15 -10.64
CA THR A 25 -10.40 2.98 -11.42
C THR A 25 -10.21 4.46 -11.09
N PRO A 26 -10.56 5.38 -12.02
CA PRO A 26 -10.46 6.83 -11.76
C PRO A 26 -11.23 7.27 -10.50
N ASP A 27 -12.31 6.55 -10.16
CA ASP A 27 -13.25 6.78 -9.07
C ASP A 27 -13.11 5.76 -7.91
N VAL A 28 -11.90 5.23 -7.69
CA VAL A 28 -11.65 4.23 -6.64
C VAL A 28 -12.10 4.72 -5.26
N ASP A 29 -12.86 3.88 -4.56
CA ASP A 29 -13.25 4.10 -3.17
C ASP A 29 -12.12 3.62 -2.24
N PHE A 30 -11.29 4.55 -1.79
CA PHE A 30 -10.13 4.28 -0.94
C PHE A 30 -10.37 4.69 0.52
N ARG A 31 -9.99 3.80 1.46
CA ARG A 31 -9.79 4.13 2.87
C ARG A 31 -8.47 3.54 3.37
N GLY A 32 -7.75 4.32 4.15
CA GLY A 32 -6.47 3.94 4.75
C GLY A 32 -6.43 4.18 6.25
N LEU A 33 -5.71 3.36 6.99
CA LEU A 33 -5.41 3.57 8.40
C LEU A 33 -3.91 3.47 8.64
N THR A 34 -3.36 4.51 9.25
CA THR A 34 -2.03 4.51 9.87
C THR A 34 -2.20 4.64 11.38
N PRO A 35 -1.16 4.34 12.19
CA PRO A 35 -1.23 4.65 13.61
C PRO A 35 -1.62 6.11 13.85
N GLY A 36 -2.73 6.32 14.56
CA GLY A 36 -3.23 7.64 14.94
C GLY A 36 -3.90 8.48 13.84
N ARG A 37 -4.03 7.98 12.59
CA ARG A 37 -4.69 8.74 11.51
C ARG A 37 -5.53 7.84 10.60
N ALA A 38 -6.62 8.41 10.10
CA ALA A 38 -7.48 7.79 9.09
C ALA A 38 -7.45 8.61 7.81
N TRP A 39 -7.45 7.92 6.68
CA TRP A 39 -7.31 8.49 5.35
C TRP A 39 -8.45 8.05 4.46
N ALA A 40 -8.78 8.88 3.47
CA ALA A 40 -9.84 8.64 2.53
C ALA A 40 -9.52 9.28 1.19
N GLY A 41 -9.99 8.63 0.12
CA GLY A 41 -9.98 9.17 -1.23
C GLY A 41 -11.11 8.55 -2.04
N SER A 42 -11.63 9.31 -2.98
CA SER A 42 -12.68 8.94 -3.92
C SER A 42 -12.21 9.03 -5.38
N SER A 43 -10.91 9.22 -5.58
CA SER A 43 -10.29 9.22 -6.90
C SER A 43 -8.89 8.61 -6.87
N ALA A 44 -8.41 8.21 -8.05
CA ALA A 44 -7.05 7.72 -8.22
C ALA A 44 -5.98 8.76 -7.84
N ASP A 45 -6.26 10.06 -8.07
CA ASP A 45 -5.37 11.15 -7.70
C ASP A 45 -5.34 11.37 -6.19
N GLU A 46 -6.50 11.41 -5.54
CA GLU A 46 -6.56 11.52 -4.07
C GLU A 46 -5.87 10.34 -3.37
N LEU A 47 -6.01 9.13 -3.91
CA LEU A 47 -5.27 7.96 -3.43
C LEU A 47 -3.75 8.17 -3.52
N VAL A 48 -3.25 8.59 -4.68
CA VAL A 48 -1.82 8.83 -4.91
C VAL A 48 -1.28 9.93 -3.99
N ASP A 49 -2.03 11.03 -3.86
CA ASP A 49 -1.65 12.16 -3.01
C ASP A 49 -1.57 11.74 -1.54
N VAL A 50 -2.48 10.89 -1.06
CA VAL A 50 -2.38 10.32 0.29
C VAL A 50 -1.15 9.41 0.42
N LEU A 51 -0.96 8.46 -0.50
CA LEU A 51 0.10 7.46 -0.42
C LEU A 51 1.50 8.11 -0.39
N PHE A 52 1.76 9.06 -1.28
CA PHE A 52 3.11 9.60 -1.48
C PHE A 52 3.29 11.04 -0.98
N GLY A 53 2.21 11.76 -0.69
CA GLY A 53 2.27 13.10 -0.10
C GLY A 53 2.10 13.12 1.42
N SER A 54 1.67 12.03 2.05
CA SER A 54 1.37 12.02 3.50
C SER A 54 1.67 10.73 4.24
N TRP A 55 1.78 9.58 3.56
CA TRP A 55 2.06 8.30 4.21
C TRP A 55 3.53 7.89 4.07
N PHE A 56 4.06 7.96 2.86
CA PHE A 56 5.47 7.76 2.57
C PHE A 56 6.04 9.07 2.04
N GLU A 57 6.33 9.99 2.96
CA GLU A 57 6.81 11.33 2.63
C GLU A 57 8.15 11.28 1.88
N ASP A 58 8.60 12.37 1.26
CA ASP A 58 9.86 12.40 0.50
C ASP A 58 11.08 11.97 1.33
N ALA A 59 11.03 12.20 2.65
CA ALA A 59 12.08 11.78 3.58
C ALA A 59 12.09 10.27 3.89
N ASP A 60 11.03 9.53 3.52
CA ASP A 60 10.92 8.10 3.72
C ASP A 60 11.39 7.34 2.48
N GLU A 61 12.61 6.82 2.52
CA GLU A 61 13.17 6.00 1.45
C GLU A 61 12.66 4.56 1.59
N VAL A 62 12.05 4.02 0.53
CA VAL A 62 11.70 2.60 0.48
C VAL A 62 12.90 1.83 -0.05
N LEU A 63 13.58 1.09 0.83
CA LEU A 63 14.78 0.32 0.49
C LEU A 63 14.46 -0.99 -0.24
N ALA A 64 13.40 -1.68 0.19
CA ALA A 64 13.02 -2.97 -0.39
C ALA A 64 11.58 -3.37 -0.09
N LEU A 65 10.99 -4.13 -1.03
CA LEU A 65 9.80 -4.94 -0.80
C LEU A 65 10.24 -6.32 -0.28
N LEU A 66 10.14 -6.51 1.02
CA LEU A 66 10.68 -7.68 1.72
C LEU A 66 9.85 -8.94 1.51
N ASP A 67 8.53 -8.79 1.46
CA ASP A 67 7.60 -9.90 1.41
C ASP A 67 6.28 -9.47 0.79
N VAL A 68 5.64 -10.38 0.05
CA VAL A 68 4.31 -10.20 -0.53
C VAL A 68 3.54 -11.51 -0.37
N THR A 69 2.46 -11.47 0.40
CA THR A 69 1.61 -12.62 0.66
C THR A 69 0.19 -12.36 0.17
N THR A 70 -0.32 -13.27 -0.65
CA THR A 70 -1.74 -13.32 -1.04
C THR A 70 -2.42 -14.52 -0.38
N GLY A 71 -3.75 -14.48 -0.24
CA GLY A 71 -4.54 -15.62 0.23
C GLY A 71 -5.71 -15.93 -0.68
N ALA A 72 -6.52 -16.92 -0.29
CA ALA A 72 -7.83 -17.10 -0.90
C ALA A 72 -8.70 -15.84 -0.64
N PRO A 73 -9.50 -15.42 -1.63
CA PRO A 73 -10.43 -14.32 -1.45
C PRO A 73 -11.55 -14.70 -0.47
N VAL A 74 -12.21 -13.69 0.07
CA VAL A 74 -13.51 -13.81 0.73
C VAL A 74 -14.55 -13.36 -0.28
N GLU A 75 -15.18 -14.32 -0.97
CA GLU A 75 -16.09 -14.07 -2.09
C GLU A 75 -15.47 -13.13 -3.15
N ASP A 76 -16.00 -11.92 -3.32
CA ASP A 76 -15.54 -10.90 -4.27
C ASP A 76 -14.35 -10.07 -3.77
N THR A 77 -13.92 -10.29 -2.52
CA THR A 77 -12.92 -9.47 -1.84
C THR A 77 -11.58 -10.19 -1.77
N GLU A 78 -10.61 -9.66 -2.50
CA GLU A 78 -9.23 -10.14 -2.55
C GLU A 78 -8.39 -9.52 -1.42
N ARG A 79 -7.26 -10.16 -1.08
CA ARG A 79 -6.31 -9.62 -0.11
C ARG A 79 -4.85 -9.71 -0.57
N VAL A 80 -4.06 -8.72 -0.15
CA VAL A 80 -2.59 -8.77 -0.21
C VAL A 80 -2.02 -8.18 1.08
N SER A 81 -1.01 -8.84 1.61
CA SER A 81 -0.15 -8.32 2.68
C SER A 81 1.24 -8.09 2.10
N TYR A 82 1.90 -7.01 2.46
CA TYR A 82 3.30 -6.81 2.07
C TYR A 82 4.10 -6.05 3.13
N ARG A 83 5.40 -6.34 3.17
CA ARG A 83 6.36 -5.70 4.08
C ARG A 83 7.39 -4.88 3.33
N LEU A 84 7.64 -3.68 3.82
CA LEU A 84 8.63 -2.75 3.29
C LEU A 84 9.77 -2.58 4.29
N ALA A 85 11.00 -2.56 3.79
CA ALA A 85 12.14 -1.94 4.48
C ALA A 85 12.19 -0.47 4.09
N LEU A 86 12.36 0.40 5.09
CA LEU A 86 12.33 1.84 4.96
C LEU A 86 13.51 2.45 5.69
N HIS A 87 13.98 3.61 5.24
CA HIS A 87 14.95 4.45 5.94
C HIS A 87 14.46 5.90 5.99
N ASN A 88 14.59 6.54 7.15
CA ASN A 88 14.33 7.97 7.31
C ASN A 88 15.21 8.56 8.43
N GLY A 89 14.95 9.80 8.85
CA GLY A 89 15.74 10.51 9.86
C GLY A 89 15.83 9.81 11.22
N ASP A 90 14.90 8.91 11.55
CA ASP A 90 14.88 8.13 12.79
C ASP A 90 15.59 6.76 12.65
N GLY A 91 16.07 6.43 11.44
CA GLY A 91 16.84 5.22 11.12
C GLY A 91 16.08 4.22 10.26
N ASP A 92 16.48 2.95 10.35
CA ASP A 92 15.90 1.85 9.59
C ASP A 92 14.59 1.36 10.22
N HIS A 93 13.59 1.10 9.38
CA HIS A 93 12.26 0.68 9.79
C HIS A 93 11.73 -0.47 8.93
N THR A 94 10.81 -1.23 9.49
CA THR A 94 9.91 -2.12 8.74
C THR A 94 8.47 -1.64 8.91
N ALA A 95 7.72 -1.67 7.82
CA ALA A 95 6.27 -1.46 7.84
C ALA A 95 5.56 -2.60 7.12
N GLU A 96 4.43 -3.03 7.66
CA GLU A 96 3.52 -3.96 6.98
C GLU A 96 2.24 -3.24 6.58
N GLN A 97 1.73 -3.60 5.41
CA GLN A 97 0.44 -3.18 4.89
C GLN A 97 -0.45 -4.40 4.72
N GLN A 98 -1.64 -4.34 5.30
CA GLN A 98 -2.72 -5.31 5.07
C GLN A 98 -3.77 -4.65 4.18
N VAL A 99 -4.00 -5.25 3.00
CA VAL A 99 -4.87 -4.68 1.98
C VAL A 99 -6.01 -5.64 1.64
N TYR A 100 -7.23 -5.13 1.70
CA TYR A 100 -8.40 -5.74 1.09
C TYR A 100 -8.85 -4.90 -0.10
N TYR A 101 -9.20 -5.56 -1.19
CA TYR A 101 -9.62 -4.88 -2.40
C TYR A 101 -10.65 -5.67 -3.20
N ARG A 102 -11.45 -4.95 -3.97
CA ARG A 102 -12.39 -5.53 -4.94
C ARG A 102 -12.09 -4.94 -6.32
N THR A 103 -12.43 -5.70 -7.35
CA THR A 103 -12.03 -5.40 -8.72
C THR A 103 -13.22 -5.31 -9.65
N ASP A 104 -13.13 -4.42 -10.64
CA ASP A 104 -13.93 -4.47 -11.86
C ASP A 104 -12.98 -4.73 -13.03
N GLY A 105 -13.07 -5.92 -13.62
CA GLY A 105 -12.11 -6.40 -14.62
C GLY A 105 -10.67 -6.43 -14.11
N ASP A 106 -9.81 -5.63 -14.74
CA ASP A 106 -8.38 -5.53 -14.45
C ASP A 106 -8.02 -4.33 -13.55
N ARG A 107 -9.02 -3.68 -12.94
CA ARG A 107 -8.82 -2.51 -12.07
C ARG A 107 -9.43 -2.70 -10.69
N ILE A 108 -8.82 -2.05 -9.72
CA ILE A 108 -9.30 -1.99 -8.34
C ILE A 108 -10.31 -0.85 -8.21
N VAL A 109 -11.54 -1.17 -7.78
CA VAL A 109 -12.63 -0.19 -7.55
C VAL A 109 -12.80 0.18 -6.08
N HIS A 110 -12.32 -0.69 -5.18
CA HIS A 110 -12.46 -0.53 -3.75
C HIS A 110 -11.18 -0.97 -3.08
N LEU A 111 -10.64 -0.12 -2.20
CA LEU A 111 -9.34 -0.33 -1.58
C LEU A 111 -9.38 0.01 -0.09
N ARG A 112 -8.97 -0.95 0.75
CA ARG A 112 -8.84 -0.78 2.21
C ARG A 112 -7.43 -1.15 2.60
N VAL A 113 -6.70 -0.20 3.21
CA VAL A 113 -5.29 -0.38 3.56
C VAL A 113 -5.10 -0.12 5.05
N LEU A 114 -4.49 -1.05 5.77
CA LEU A 114 -4.10 -0.88 7.17
C LEU A 114 -2.59 -1.05 7.30
N CYS A 115 -1.93 -0.07 7.92
CA CYS A 115 -0.49 -0.13 8.20
C CYS A 115 -0.20 -0.39 9.67
N SER A 116 0.84 -1.19 9.91
CA SER A 116 1.46 -1.33 11.23
C SER A 116 2.08 -0.02 11.75
N GLY A 117 2.25 0.98 10.89
CA GLY A 117 3.21 2.08 11.00
C GLY A 117 4.65 1.60 10.94
N PHE A 118 5.57 2.56 10.92
CA PHE A 118 7.00 2.28 10.85
C PHE A 118 7.47 1.76 12.21
N ARG A 119 7.97 0.52 12.21
CA ARG A 119 8.52 -0.13 13.39
C ARG A 119 10.05 -0.13 13.25
N PRO A 120 10.81 0.26 14.29
CA PRO A 120 12.26 0.23 14.22
C PRO A 120 12.76 -1.16 13.79
N ALA A 121 13.63 -1.19 12.79
CA ALA A 121 14.23 -2.42 12.32
C ALA A 121 15.11 -2.99 13.45
N ARG A 122 14.86 -4.24 13.82
CA ARG A 122 15.76 -4.95 14.73
C ARG A 122 16.84 -5.58 13.87
N HIS A 123 18.04 -5.00 13.86
CA HIS A 123 19.20 -5.77 13.42
C HIS A 123 19.40 -6.88 14.44
N THR A 124 19.09 -8.12 14.07
CA THR A 124 19.64 -9.28 14.80
C THR A 124 21.14 -9.24 14.60
N ALA A 125 21.87 -9.03 15.69
CA ALA A 125 23.31 -9.19 15.76
C ALA A 125 23.73 -10.63 15.44
#